data_AF-A0A3P7ELM3-F1
#
_entry.id   AF-A0A3P7ELM3-F1
#
_cell.length_a   1.000
_cell.length_b   1.000
_cell.length_c   1.000
_cell.angle_alpha   90.00
_cell.angle_beta   90.00
_cell.angle_gamma   90.00
#
_symmetry.space_group_name_H-M   'P 1'
#
loop_
_entity.id
_entity.type
_entity.pdbx_description
1 polymer ?
#
loop_
_entity_poly.entity_id
_entity_poly.type
_entity_poly.pdbx_seq_one_letter_code
_entity_poly.pdbx_strand_id
1 'polypeptide(L)'
;MDITRLCQFQYFIILIQLFLTIFCTVFLSQLQLVATIDNNDTEYHITDNDLFILDSLSTVCSNKCPKFCPNSDLLNCSELAYDPCECCIVCLHDTGESCGPGIGACRQPNFCQPKLDQNDIGICSGKLVRVI
;
A
#
# COMPACT_ATOMS: atom_id res chain seq x y z
N MET A 1 2.91 61.02 -14.00
CA MET A 1 3.35 59.69 -13.55
C MET A 1 4.54 59.32 -14.42
N ASP A 2 5.74 59.20 -13.86
CA ASP A 2 6.96 58.97 -14.64
C ASP A 2 6.91 57.63 -15.37
N ILE A 3 7.38 57.61 -16.62
CA ILE A 3 7.49 56.39 -17.44
C ILE A 3 8.27 55.31 -16.69
N THR A 4 9.30 55.71 -15.93
CA THR A 4 10.10 54.83 -15.09
C THR A 4 9.29 54.13 -14.00
N ARG A 5 8.34 54.83 -13.36
CA ARG A 5 7.42 54.23 -12.38
C ARG A 5 6.45 53.26 -13.04
N LEU A 6 5.97 53.59 -14.24
CA LEU A 6 5.07 52.71 -15.00
C LEU A 6 5.77 51.38 -15.35
N CYS A 7 7.02 51.45 -15.84
CA CYS A 7 7.82 50.26 -16.15
C CYS A 7 8.13 49.42 -14.90
N GLN A 8 8.47 50.04 -13.77
CA GLN A 8 8.69 49.30 -12.52
C GLN A 8 7.43 48.56 -12.06
N PHE A 9 6.26 49.21 -12.18
CA PHE A 9 4.99 48.59 -11.81
C PHE A 9 4.63 47.41 -12.72
N GLN A 10 4.83 47.56 -14.03
CA GLN A 10 4.64 46.48 -14.99
C GLN A 10 5.59 45.31 -14.74
N TYR A 11 6.87 45.59 -14.47
CA TYR A 11 7.85 44.56 -14.15
C TYR A 11 7.46 43.78 -12.89
N PHE A 12 6.99 44.48 -11.86
CA PHE A 12 6.52 43.86 -10.63
C PHE A 12 5.29 42.95 -10.86
N ILE A 13 4.34 43.39 -11.69
CA ILE A 13 3.17 42.59 -12.07
C ILE A 13 3.60 41.32 -12.82
N ILE A 14 4.54 41.43 -13.76
CA ILE A 14 5.06 40.28 -14.52
C ILE A 14 5.72 39.28 -13.57
N LEU A 15 6.54 39.72 -12.61
CA LEU A 15 7.18 38.84 -11.64
C LEU A 15 6.16 38.09 -10.77
N ILE A 16 5.12 38.77 -10.31
CA ILE A 16 4.04 38.13 -9.54
C ILE A 16 3.31 37.08 -10.37
N GLN A 17 2.98 37.40 -11.62
CA GLN A 17 2.34 36.45 -12.53
C GLN A 17 3.23 35.22 -12.77
N LEU A 18 4.52 35.42 -13.01
CA LEU A 18 5.49 34.34 -13.22
C LEU A 18 5.57 33.44 -11.99
N PHE A 19 5.66 34.03 -10.79
CA PHE A 19 5.70 33.28 -9.54
C PHE A 19 4.42 32.46 -9.31
N LEU A 20 3.24 33.07 -9.52
CA LEU A 20 1.96 32.38 -9.40
C LEU A 20 1.82 31.25 -10.43
N THR A 21 2.25 31.44 -11.67
CA THR A 21 2.21 30.38 -12.68
C THR A 21 3.13 29.21 -12.33
N ILE A 22 4.36 29.47 -11.88
CA ILE A 22 5.28 28.41 -11.45
C ILE A 22 4.69 27.67 -10.25
N PHE A 23 4.21 28.39 -9.24
CA PHE A 23 3.60 27.80 -8.06
C PHE A 23 2.40 26.93 -8.45
N CYS A 24 1.48 27.43 -9.28
CA CYS A 24 0.36 26.65 -9.78
C CYS A 24 0.82 25.42 -10.56
N THR A 25 1.82 25.51 -11.44
CA THR A 25 2.29 24.33 -12.19
C THR A 25 2.93 23.27 -11.31
N VAL A 26 3.74 23.67 -10.32
CA VAL A 26 4.37 22.73 -9.39
C VAL A 26 3.30 22.10 -8.48
N PHE A 27 2.40 22.91 -7.93
CA PHE A 27 1.35 22.42 -7.05
C PHE A 27 0.35 21.53 -7.81
N LEU A 28 -0.01 21.90 -9.05
CA LEU A 28 -0.86 21.06 -9.92
C LEU A 28 -0.14 19.78 -10.35
N SER A 29 1.17 19.80 -10.61
CA SER A 29 1.92 18.56 -10.90
C SER A 29 1.95 17.61 -9.70
N GLN A 30 2.05 18.15 -8.48
CA GLN A 30 1.97 17.33 -7.27
C GLN A 30 0.53 16.87 -6.98
N LEU A 31 -0.46 17.71 -7.25
CA LEU A 31 -1.86 17.34 -7.08
C LEU A 31 -2.30 16.31 -8.13
N GLN A 32 -1.84 16.40 -9.37
CA GLN A 32 -2.06 15.38 -10.39
C GLN A 32 -1.47 14.05 -9.95
N LEU A 33 -0.25 14.05 -9.40
CA LEU A 33 0.36 12.85 -8.85
C LEU A 33 -0.53 12.20 -7.78
N VAL A 34 -1.20 13.00 -6.92
CA VAL A 34 -2.13 12.49 -5.90
C VAL A 34 -3.51 12.12 -6.47
N ALA A 35 -4.04 12.84 -7.45
CA ALA A 35 -5.36 12.55 -8.02
C ALA A 35 -5.33 11.31 -8.94
N THR A 36 -4.19 11.00 -9.57
CA THR A 36 -4.00 9.70 -10.24
C THR A 36 -3.94 8.54 -9.25
N ILE A 37 -3.56 8.77 -7.97
CA ILE A 37 -3.60 7.70 -6.94
C ILE A 37 -5.03 7.22 -6.71
N ASP A 38 -6.04 8.08 -6.87
CA ASP A 38 -7.43 7.70 -6.58
C ASP A 38 -8.14 7.05 -7.78
N ASN A 39 -7.54 7.00 -8.97
CA ASN A 39 -8.22 6.44 -10.15
C ASN A 39 -7.38 5.58 -11.08
N ASN A 40 -6.08 5.41 -10.87
CA ASN A 40 -5.31 4.48 -11.69
C ASN A 40 -4.07 4.04 -10.96
N ASP A 41 -4.07 2.79 -10.51
CA ASP A 41 -2.90 2.00 -10.14
C ASP A 41 -1.81 2.81 -9.46
N THR A 42 -1.92 2.96 -8.14
CA THR A 42 -0.84 3.34 -7.25
C THR A 42 0.51 2.84 -7.80
N GLU A 43 1.24 3.74 -8.46
CA GLU A 43 2.66 3.60 -8.75
C GLU A 43 3.36 3.79 -7.40
N TYR A 44 3.10 2.86 -6.48
CA TYR A 44 4.01 2.61 -5.38
C TYR A 44 5.38 2.48 -6.04
N HIS A 45 6.37 3.19 -5.54
CA HIS A 45 7.74 2.73 -5.69
C HIS A 45 7.79 1.37 -4.99
N ILE A 46 7.37 0.32 -5.70
CA ILE A 46 7.40 -1.05 -5.26
C ILE A 46 8.89 -1.31 -5.03
N THR A 47 9.31 -1.29 -3.78
CA THR A 47 10.66 -1.74 -3.45
C THR A 47 10.74 -3.22 -3.79
N ASP A 48 11.93 -3.78 -4.02
CA ASP A 48 12.08 -5.23 -4.23
C ASP A 48 11.38 -6.05 -3.13
N ASN A 49 11.30 -5.48 -1.92
CA ASN A 49 10.58 -6.07 -0.80
C ASN A 49 9.05 -6.05 -0.98
N ASP A 50 8.48 -4.96 -1.50
CA ASP A 50 7.04 -4.89 -1.77
C ASP A 50 6.66 -5.84 -2.89
N LEU A 51 7.49 -5.94 -3.94
CA LEU A 51 7.25 -6.87 -5.06
C LEU A 51 7.26 -8.32 -4.57
N PHE A 52 8.19 -8.66 -3.67
CA PHE A 52 8.26 -9.97 -3.04
C PHE A 52 7.03 -10.28 -2.18
N ILE A 53 6.52 -9.29 -1.43
CA ILE A 53 5.30 -9.45 -0.63
C ILE A 53 4.07 -9.65 -1.53
N LEU A 54 3.96 -8.87 -2.60
CA LEU A 54 2.89 -8.98 -3.59
C LEU A 54 2.91 -10.35 -4.29
N ASP A 55 4.07 -10.84 -4.72
CA ASP A 55 4.22 -12.16 -5.34
C ASP A 55 3.91 -13.30 -4.36
N SER A 56 4.38 -13.16 -3.12
CA SER A 56 4.06 -14.09 -2.03
C SER A 56 2.55 -14.16 -1.79
N LEU A 57 1.89 -13.00 -1.71
CA LEU A 57 0.46 -12.90 -1.49
C LEU A 57 -0.33 -13.46 -2.67
N SER A 58 0.08 -13.15 -3.90
CA SER A 58 -0.52 -13.70 -5.12
C SER A 58 -0.46 -15.24 -5.11
N THR A 59 0.65 -15.82 -4.65
CA THR A 59 0.81 -17.27 -4.54
C THR A 59 -0.11 -17.89 -3.48
N VAL A 60 -0.23 -17.26 -2.31
CA VAL A 60 -1.12 -17.72 -1.23
C VAL A 60 -2.60 -17.54 -1.59
N CYS A 61 -2.94 -16.48 -2.31
CA CYS A 61 -4.31 -16.15 -2.69
C CYS A 61 -4.68 -16.64 -4.11
N SER A 62 -3.83 -17.47 -4.72
CA SER A 62 -4.01 -17.98 -6.09
C SER A 62 -5.33 -18.72 -6.26
N ASN A 63 -5.80 -19.43 -5.23
CA ASN A 63 -7.08 -20.11 -5.24
C ASN A 63 -8.12 -19.31 -4.43
N LYS A 64 -9.25 -19.07 -5.08
CA LYS A 64 -10.48 -18.43 -4.57
C LYS A 64 -10.71 -18.69 -3.08
N CYS A 65 -11.23 -17.66 -2.41
CA CYS A 65 -11.77 -17.74 -1.05
C CYS A 65 -12.47 -19.08 -0.75
N PRO A 66 -12.23 -19.67 0.43
CA PRO A 66 -12.88 -20.91 0.82
C PRO A 66 -14.40 -20.72 0.78
N LYS A 67 -15.12 -21.78 0.42
CA LYS A 67 -16.60 -21.75 0.41
C LYS A 67 -17.20 -21.52 1.80
N PHE A 68 -16.43 -21.82 2.85
CA PHE A 68 -16.84 -21.72 4.23
C PHE A 68 -15.73 -21.03 5.03
N CYS A 69 -16.07 -19.94 5.69
CA CYS A 69 -15.23 -19.28 6.66
C CYS A 69 -15.50 -19.85 8.07
N PRO A 70 -14.49 -19.82 8.97
CA PRO A 70 -14.74 -20.07 10.38
C PRO A 70 -15.73 -19.04 10.94
N ASN A 71 -16.54 -19.45 11.91
CA ASN A 71 -17.42 -18.53 12.63
C ASN A 71 -16.57 -17.69 13.59
N SER A 72 -16.55 -16.37 13.40
CA SER A 72 -15.76 -15.43 14.21
C SER A 72 -16.06 -15.50 15.70
N ASP A 73 -17.31 -15.81 16.09
CA ASP A 73 -17.72 -15.89 17.49
C ASP A 73 -17.20 -17.16 18.19
N LEU A 74 -16.77 -18.15 17.41
CA LEU A 74 -16.22 -19.42 17.88
C LEU A 74 -14.68 -19.48 17.78
N LEU A 75 -14.05 -18.45 17.23
CA LEU A 75 -12.59 -18.36 17.17
C LEU A 75 -12.03 -18.05 18.57
N ASN A 76 -11.04 -18.83 18.99
CA ASN A 76 -10.41 -18.69 20.30
C ASN A 76 -9.02 -18.07 20.17
N CYS A 77 -8.97 -16.76 19.98
CA CYS A 77 -7.73 -15.99 19.85
C CYS A 77 -7.91 -14.57 20.40
N SER A 78 -6.79 -13.88 20.66
CA SER A 78 -6.80 -12.54 21.27
C SER A 78 -7.29 -11.45 20.32
N GLU A 79 -6.98 -11.58 19.04
CA GLU A 79 -7.26 -10.58 18.02
C GLU A 79 -7.74 -11.25 16.73
N LEU A 80 -8.69 -10.58 16.08
CA LEU A 80 -9.27 -10.99 14.81
C LEU A 80 -8.87 -10.00 13.74
N ALA A 81 -8.65 -10.52 12.53
CA ALA A 81 -8.41 -9.73 11.34
C ALA A 81 -8.96 -10.47 10.12
N TYR A 82 -9.06 -9.78 8.99
CA TYR A 82 -9.28 -10.46 7.73
C TYR A 82 -8.02 -11.25 7.35
N ASP A 83 -8.22 -12.43 6.77
CA ASP A 83 -7.13 -13.21 6.20
C ASP A 83 -6.43 -12.42 5.07
N PRO A 84 -5.22 -12.85 4.65
CA PRO A 84 -4.44 -12.10 3.66
C PRO A 84 -5.14 -11.91 2.31
N CYS A 85 -6.16 -12.72 2.00
CA CYS A 85 -6.90 -12.69 0.75
C CYS A 85 -8.25 -11.96 0.90
N GLU A 86 -8.51 -11.33 2.05
CA GLU A 86 -9.73 -10.62 2.41
C GLU A 86 -11.01 -11.47 2.32
N CYS A 87 -10.88 -12.78 2.53
CA CYS A 87 -11.97 -13.73 2.36
C CYS A 87 -12.76 -13.94 3.65
N CYS A 88 -12.07 -14.21 4.75
CA CYS A 88 -12.65 -14.59 6.02
C CYS A 88 -12.08 -13.76 7.16
N ILE A 89 -12.90 -13.52 8.20
CA ILE A 89 -12.38 -13.09 9.50
C ILE A 89 -11.76 -14.31 10.18
N VAL A 90 -10.50 -14.19 10.55
CA VAL A 90 -9.66 -15.24 11.12
C VAL A 90 -8.85 -14.69 12.29
N CYS A 91 -8.15 -15.58 12.98
CA CYS A 91 -7.24 -15.18 14.05
C CYS A 91 -6.00 -14.45 13.50
N LEU A 92 -5.56 -13.44 14.24
CA LEU A 92 -4.27 -12.81 14.03
C LEU A 92 -3.17 -13.68 14.66
N HIS A 93 -2.16 -14.01 13.86
CA HIS A 93 -1.08 -14.92 14.19
C HIS A 93 0.26 -14.19 14.20
N ASP A 94 1.16 -14.65 15.07
CA ASP A 94 2.52 -14.17 15.22
C ASP A 94 3.47 -14.89 14.24
N THR A 95 4.74 -14.46 14.22
CA THR A 95 5.76 -15.01 13.32
C THR A 95 5.93 -16.52 13.50
N GLY A 96 5.99 -17.27 12.40
CA GLY A 96 6.19 -18.72 12.37
C GLY A 96 4.89 -19.54 12.35
N GLU A 97 3.74 -18.90 12.58
CA GLU A 97 2.44 -19.56 12.55
C GLU A 97 1.87 -19.62 11.13
N SER A 98 0.90 -20.52 10.90
CA SER A 98 0.31 -20.71 9.57
C SER A 98 -0.68 -19.60 9.23
N CYS A 99 -0.67 -19.15 7.99
CA CYS A 99 -1.56 -18.10 7.47
C CYS A 99 -2.08 -18.48 6.10
N GLY A 100 -3.12 -17.78 5.66
CA GLY A 100 -3.78 -18.04 4.38
C GLY A 100 -5.30 -17.93 4.47
N PRO A 101 -6.01 -18.11 3.35
CA PRO A 101 -7.45 -17.90 3.25
C PRO A 101 -8.21 -18.85 4.18
N GLY A 102 -8.99 -18.29 5.11
CA GLY A 102 -9.71 -19.06 6.14
C GLY A 102 -8.84 -19.72 7.23
N ILE A 103 -7.54 -19.46 7.26
CA ILE A 103 -6.59 -20.05 8.23
C ILE A 103 -6.19 -19.04 9.30
N GLY A 104 -5.65 -17.89 8.89
CA GLY A 104 -5.04 -16.93 9.80
C GLY A 104 -4.42 -15.75 9.05
N ALA A 105 -4.38 -14.60 9.72
CA ALA A 105 -3.78 -13.36 9.25
C ALA A 105 -2.49 -13.09 10.03
N CYS A 106 -1.52 -12.41 9.44
CA CYS A 106 -0.26 -12.12 10.13
C CYS A 106 -0.29 -10.78 10.86
N ARG A 107 0.19 -10.75 12.11
CA ARG A 107 0.38 -9.52 12.86
C ARG A 107 1.41 -8.63 12.15
N GLN A 108 1.04 -7.38 11.87
CA GLN A 108 1.97 -6.41 11.29
C GLN A 108 3.24 -6.26 12.17
N PRO A 109 4.45 -6.13 11.58
CA PRO A 109 4.75 -5.93 10.16
C PRO A 109 5.02 -7.24 9.39
N ASN A 110 4.55 -8.39 9.87
CA ASN A 110 4.71 -9.67 9.19
C ASN A 110 3.76 -9.80 7.99
N PHE A 111 4.14 -10.62 7.03
CA PHE A 111 3.34 -10.97 5.87
C PHE A 111 3.26 -12.49 5.72
N CYS A 112 2.29 -12.97 4.95
CA CYS A 112 2.09 -14.40 4.73
C CYS A 112 2.97 -14.90 3.59
N GLN A 113 4.03 -15.65 3.92
CA GLN A 113 4.96 -16.20 2.93
C GLN A 113 4.51 -17.61 2.52
N PRO A 114 4.35 -17.91 1.22
CA PRO A 114 3.92 -19.23 0.76
C PRO A 114 4.92 -20.32 1.13
N LYS A 115 4.40 -21.52 1.47
CA LYS A 115 5.24 -22.71 1.62
C LYS A 115 5.56 -23.27 0.23
N LEU A 116 6.80 -23.72 0.02
CA LEU A 116 7.31 -24.19 -1.29
C LEU A 116 6.42 -25.25 -1.98
N ASP A 117 5.73 -26.09 -1.19
CA ASP A 117 4.96 -27.24 -1.69
C ASP A 117 3.45 -27.15 -1.42
N GLN A 118 2.95 -26.01 -0.93
CA GLN A 118 1.52 -25.84 -0.61
C GLN A 118 0.99 -24.54 -1.19
N ASN A 119 0.05 -24.67 -2.12
CA ASN A 119 -0.80 -23.56 -2.52
C ASN A 119 -1.77 -23.28 -1.36
N ASP A 120 -2.10 -22.01 -1.15
CA ASP A 120 -3.09 -21.54 -0.17
C ASP A 120 -2.68 -21.63 1.31
N ILE A 121 -1.46 -22.08 1.62
CA ILE A 121 -0.93 -22.09 2.99
C ILE A 121 0.44 -21.42 3.01
N GLY A 122 0.55 -20.38 3.83
CA GLY A 122 1.80 -19.72 4.14
C GLY A 122 2.20 -19.83 5.61
N ILE A 123 3.32 -19.17 5.92
CA ILE A 123 3.79 -18.91 7.28
C ILE A 123 3.94 -17.39 7.45
N CYS A 124 3.56 -16.90 8.62
CA CYS A 124 3.79 -15.50 8.96
C CYS A 124 5.29 -15.24 9.13
N SER A 125 5.84 -14.43 8.24
CA SER A 125 7.26 -14.07 8.20
C SER A 125 7.41 -12.56 8.21
N GLY A 126 8.33 -12.06 9.03
CA GLY A 126 8.68 -10.65 9.09
C GLY A 126 9.64 -10.23 7.97
N LYS A 127 10.01 -8.95 7.94
CA LYS A 127 10.98 -8.37 7.00
C LYS A 127 12.14 -9.34 6.77
N LEU A 128 12.39 -9.68 5.51
CA LEU A 128 13.63 -10.28 5.06
C LEU A 128 14.75 -9.39 5.62
N VAL A 129 15.38 -9.83 6.71
CA VAL A 129 16.56 -9.13 7.21
C VAL A 129 17.55 -9.25 6.06
N ARG A 130 17.85 -8.13 5.37
CA ARG A 130 19.04 -8.06 4.52
C ARG A 130 20.19 -8.49 5.40
N VAL A 131 20.66 -9.72 5.21
CA VAL A 131 21.93 -10.16 5.75
C VAL A 131 22.96 -9.33 5.00
N ILE A 132 23.46 -8.29 5.68
CA ILE A 132 24.65 -7.56 5.25
C ILE A 132 25.85 -8.39 5.66
#